data_AF-A0A960R946-F1
#
_entry.id   AF-A0A960R946-F1
#
_cell.length_a   1.000
_cell.length_b   1.000
_cell.length_c   1.000
_cell.angle_alpha   90.00
_cell.angle_beta   90.00
_cell.angle_gamma   90.00
#
_symmetry.space_group_name_H-M   'P 1'
#
loop_
_entity.id
_entity.type
_entity.pdbx_description
1 polymer ?
#
loop_
_entity_poly.entity_id
_entity_poly.type
_entity_poly.pdbx_seq_one_letter_code
_entity_poly.pdbx_strand_id
1 'polypeptide(L)'
;NRGTFLSGLTGVIGGSVGISGQTSLLSLGNGNSGLVMQGSNLEAGGSVTLTGQAGGGNRFNQGLLLSRASATALAGDISLSGIGHGSGNNNQGISFTRATLTASGNVTANGQGSANALGLNNSGIYGSTAVIAAGGDLSLVGVSGNGSSGNEGMRFVGGSLTATGAMTLAGTSTTNSLIGIKNNTGITFTRARLESGIGSSISGIGGAGTQNNHGILADRRTTIAGSLGIGDFVGTAGSGTGSEDLAGTFFP
;
A
#
# COMPACT_ATOMS: atom_id res chain seq x y z
N ASN A 1 -12.63 -17.06 1.55
CA ASN A 1 -11.73 -17.81 2.45
C ASN A 1 -10.74 -16.87 3.12
N ARG A 2 -10.25 -17.21 4.32
CA ARG A 2 -9.18 -16.45 4.98
C ARG A 2 -8.12 -17.43 5.44
N GLY A 3 -6.84 -17.09 5.30
CA GLY A 3 -5.74 -17.93 5.75
C GLY A 3 -5.63 -17.85 7.27
N THR A 4 -5.25 -16.68 7.76
CA THR A 4 -5.21 -16.35 9.18
C THR A 4 -6.16 -15.19 9.45
N PHE A 5 -7.08 -15.34 10.40
CA PHE A 5 -8.02 -14.29 10.82
C PHE A 5 -7.84 -13.98 12.30
N LEU A 6 -7.44 -12.75 12.58
CA LEU A 6 -7.33 -12.19 13.92
C LEU A 6 -8.43 -11.17 14.12
N SER A 7 -9.27 -11.42 15.11
CA SER A 7 -10.29 -10.49 15.57
C SER A 7 -10.23 -10.36 17.07
N GLY A 8 -10.19 -9.12 17.56
CA GLY A 8 -10.21 -8.84 19.01
C GLY A 8 -8.95 -9.26 19.77
N LEU A 9 -7.85 -9.62 19.09
CA LEU A 9 -6.54 -9.72 19.73
C LEU A 9 -6.22 -8.38 20.41
N THR A 10 -6.03 -8.41 21.72
CA THR A 10 -5.59 -7.29 22.56
C THR A 10 -4.55 -7.79 23.54
N GLY A 11 -3.45 -7.05 23.69
CA GLY A 11 -2.43 -7.35 24.69
C GLY A 11 -1.01 -7.06 24.22
N VAL A 12 -0.11 -6.97 25.19
CA VAL A 12 1.33 -6.79 24.99
C VAL A 12 1.99 -8.16 24.95
N ILE A 13 2.70 -8.44 23.86
CA ILE A 13 3.56 -9.61 23.74
C ILE A 13 4.98 -9.11 24.02
N GLY A 14 5.63 -9.57 25.09
CA GLY A 14 6.89 -8.99 25.60
C GLY A 14 8.11 -9.07 24.67
N GLY A 15 7.99 -9.72 23.51
CA GLY A 15 9.05 -9.84 22.51
C GLY A 15 8.58 -9.48 21.11
N SER A 16 9.34 -9.90 20.10
CA SER A 16 8.94 -9.73 18.69
C SER A 16 7.78 -10.66 18.34
N VAL A 17 6.92 -10.23 17.41
CA VAL A 17 5.74 -10.98 16.98
C VAL A 17 5.77 -11.17 15.47
N GLY A 18 5.68 -12.42 15.03
CA GLY A 18 5.52 -12.78 13.62
C GLY A 18 4.18 -13.46 13.38
N ILE A 19 3.40 -12.97 12.41
CA ILE A 19 2.13 -13.57 12.02
C ILE A 19 2.10 -13.73 10.51
N SER A 20 1.85 -14.94 10.05
CA SER A 20 1.69 -15.26 8.63
C SER A 20 0.31 -15.83 8.36
N GLY A 21 -0.25 -15.52 7.18
CA GLY A 21 -1.47 -16.14 6.69
C GLY A 21 -1.41 -16.39 5.19
N GLN A 22 -1.89 -17.57 4.77
CA GLN A 22 -1.98 -17.93 3.37
C GLN A 22 -3.34 -18.55 3.08
N THR A 23 -3.99 -18.10 2.02
CA THR A 23 -5.18 -18.77 1.46
C THR A 23 -4.79 -19.56 0.22
N SER A 24 -5.41 -20.72 0.01
CA SER A 24 -5.16 -21.56 -1.17
C SER A 24 -5.42 -20.81 -2.47
N LEU A 25 -4.51 -20.96 -3.46
CA LEU A 25 -4.68 -20.44 -4.81
C LEU A 25 -5.90 -21.03 -5.54
N LEU A 26 -6.39 -22.20 -5.11
CA LEU A 26 -7.60 -22.82 -5.64
C LEU A 26 -8.89 -22.25 -5.03
N SER A 27 -8.78 -21.30 -4.08
CA SER A 27 -9.96 -20.68 -3.49
C SER A 27 -10.72 -19.89 -4.54
N LEU A 28 -11.92 -20.36 -4.87
CA LEU A 28 -12.86 -19.67 -5.73
C LEU A 28 -13.55 -18.52 -4.97
N GLY A 29 -14.31 -17.69 -5.67
CA GLY A 29 -15.09 -16.61 -5.07
C GLY A 29 -14.29 -15.34 -4.77
N ASN A 30 -14.77 -14.51 -3.85
CA ASN A 30 -14.19 -13.19 -3.55
C ASN A 30 -13.62 -13.15 -2.12
N GLY A 31 -12.74 -12.18 -1.84
CA GLY A 31 -12.31 -11.88 -0.48
C GLY A 31 -11.30 -12.89 0.08
N ASN A 32 -10.55 -13.60 -0.77
CA ASN A 32 -9.63 -14.65 -0.35
C ASN A 32 -8.36 -14.06 0.24
N SER A 33 -8.41 -13.62 1.49
CA SER A 33 -7.33 -12.85 2.10
C SER A 33 -6.31 -13.74 2.83
N GLY A 34 -5.03 -13.43 2.72
CA GLY A 34 -3.96 -14.21 3.37
C GLY A 34 -3.99 -14.07 4.88
N LEU A 35 -3.61 -12.89 5.36
CA LEU A 35 -3.70 -12.50 6.77
C LEU A 35 -4.69 -11.34 6.91
N VAL A 36 -5.60 -11.47 7.87
CA VAL A 36 -6.60 -10.44 8.18
C VAL A 36 -6.53 -10.12 9.66
N MET A 37 -6.29 -8.86 9.99
CA MET A 37 -6.46 -8.27 11.31
C MET A 37 -7.66 -7.32 11.27
N GLN A 38 -8.69 -7.63 12.04
CA GLN A 38 -9.92 -6.84 12.07
C GLN A 38 -10.29 -6.43 13.49
N GLY A 39 -10.22 -5.13 13.79
CA GLY A 39 -10.52 -4.63 15.13
C GLY A 39 -9.52 -5.09 16.19
N SER A 40 -8.33 -5.54 15.79
CA SER A 40 -7.29 -6.06 16.70
C SER A 40 -6.28 -4.99 17.05
N ASN A 41 -5.76 -5.01 18.28
CA ASN A 41 -4.64 -4.21 18.73
C ASN A 41 -3.47 -5.13 19.11
N LEU A 42 -2.51 -5.25 18.19
CA LEU A 42 -1.28 -5.99 18.41
C LEU A 42 -0.21 -5.05 18.97
N GLU A 43 0.30 -5.34 20.17
CA GLU A 43 1.44 -4.62 20.74
C GLU A 43 2.56 -5.61 21.04
N ALA A 44 3.74 -5.36 20.46
CA ALA A 44 4.93 -6.17 20.64
C ALA A 44 6.02 -5.36 21.37
N GLY A 45 6.70 -5.99 22.33
CA GLY A 45 7.87 -5.43 22.98
C GLY A 45 9.04 -5.26 22.01
N GLY A 46 9.16 -6.16 21.03
CA GLY A 46 10.13 -6.09 19.94
C GLY A 46 9.51 -5.70 18.60
N SER A 47 10.04 -6.26 17.51
CA SER A 47 9.56 -5.98 16.15
C SER A 47 8.25 -6.72 15.83
N VAL A 48 7.47 -6.20 14.89
CA VAL A 48 6.28 -6.86 14.34
C VAL A 48 6.50 -7.22 12.88
N THR A 49 6.27 -8.48 12.53
CA THR A 49 6.29 -8.96 11.15
C THR A 49 4.94 -9.55 10.77
N LEU A 50 4.28 -9.01 9.75
CA LEU A 50 3.00 -9.51 9.24
C LEU A 50 3.12 -9.90 7.77
N THR A 51 2.82 -11.14 7.44
CA THR A 51 2.88 -11.66 6.08
C THR A 51 1.56 -12.27 5.64
N GLY A 52 1.17 -12.00 4.40
CA GLY A 52 -0.13 -12.40 3.88
C GLY A 52 -0.11 -12.76 2.40
N GLN A 53 -0.58 -13.95 2.05
CA GLN A 53 -0.78 -14.38 0.67
C GLN A 53 -2.23 -14.75 0.41
N ALA A 54 -2.87 -14.01 -0.49
CA ALA A 54 -4.26 -14.22 -0.87
C ALA A 54 -4.49 -15.52 -1.67
N GLY A 55 -5.75 -15.93 -1.83
CA GLY A 55 -6.14 -17.01 -2.73
C GLY A 55 -6.49 -16.52 -4.14
N GLY A 56 -6.54 -17.42 -5.11
CA GLY A 56 -6.75 -17.14 -6.54
C GLY A 56 -8.18 -16.80 -6.95
N GLY A 57 -8.96 -16.17 -6.07
CA GLY A 57 -10.36 -15.83 -6.33
C GLY A 57 -10.56 -14.81 -7.45
N ASN A 58 -11.76 -14.25 -7.58
CA ASN A 58 -12.05 -13.25 -8.61
C ASN A 58 -11.72 -11.83 -8.12
N ARG A 59 -12.38 -11.36 -7.05
CA ARG A 59 -12.26 -9.96 -6.58
C ARG A 59 -11.89 -9.84 -5.12
N PHE A 60 -11.32 -8.70 -4.74
CA PHE A 60 -11.06 -8.31 -3.35
C PHE A 60 -10.15 -9.28 -2.59
N ASN A 61 -9.24 -9.95 -3.28
CA ASN A 61 -8.32 -10.86 -2.65
C ASN A 61 -7.10 -10.07 -2.18
N GLN A 62 -6.90 -10.03 -0.87
CA GLN A 62 -5.92 -9.16 -0.22
C GLN A 62 -4.84 -10.00 0.44
N GLY A 63 -3.57 -9.78 0.12
CA GLY A 63 -2.49 -10.50 0.78
C GLY A 63 -2.56 -10.30 2.29
N LEU A 64 -2.46 -9.03 2.69
CA LEU A 64 -2.58 -8.57 4.05
C LEU A 64 -3.68 -7.51 4.18
N LEU A 65 -4.65 -7.73 5.08
CA LEU A 65 -5.71 -6.77 5.40
C LEU A 65 -5.64 -6.36 6.87
N LEU A 66 -5.42 -5.07 7.13
CA LEU A 66 -5.60 -4.45 8.44
C LEU A 66 -6.81 -3.52 8.37
N SER A 67 -7.91 -3.91 9.02
CA SER A 67 -9.17 -3.16 9.03
C SER A 67 -9.53 -2.74 10.45
N ARG A 68 -9.48 -1.44 10.72
CA ARG A 68 -9.68 -0.87 12.06
C ARG A 68 -8.78 -1.55 13.10
N ALA A 69 -7.57 -1.90 12.68
CA ALA A 69 -6.60 -2.64 13.49
C ALA A 69 -5.36 -1.79 13.73
N SER A 70 -4.67 -2.06 14.83
CA SER A 70 -3.40 -1.45 15.16
C SER A 70 -2.29 -2.49 15.33
N ALA A 71 -1.08 -2.11 14.94
CA ALA A 71 0.14 -2.84 15.25
C ALA A 71 1.19 -1.86 15.78
N THR A 72 1.72 -2.14 16.96
CA THR A 72 2.72 -1.33 17.65
C THR A 72 3.96 -2.16 17.95
N ALA A 73 5.13 -1.68 17.53
CA ALA A 73 6.44 -2.23 17.91
C ALA A 73 7.12 -1.26 18.88
N LEU A 74 7.18 -1.61 20.17
CA LEU A 74 7.64 -0.72 21.24
C LEU A 74 9.15 -0.48 21.17
N ALA A 75 9.94 -1.49 20.86
CA ALA A 75 11.40 -1.41 20.73
C ALA A 75 11.89 -2.13 19.46
N GLY A 76 11.30 -1.81 18.30
CA GLY A 76 11.67 -2.46 17.06
C GLY A 76 10.95 -1.92 15.82
N ASP A 77 11.12 -2.65 14.73
CA ASP A 77 10.59 -2.31 13.42
C ASP A 77 9.22 -2.95 13.19
N ILE A 78 8.47 -2.40 12.23
CA ILE A 78 7.34 -3.09 11.61
C ILE A 78 7.72 -3.49 10.18
N SER A 79 7.53 -4.76 9.84
CA SER A 79 7.74 -5.30 8.49
C SER A 79 6.49 -5.99 7.96
N LEU A 80 6.03 -5.57 6.80
CA LEU A 80 4.79 -6.04 6.18
C LEU A 80 5.06 -6.59 4.78
N SER A 81 4.50 -7.75 4.48
CA SER A 81 4.51 -8.31 3.13
C SER A 81 3.15 -8.85 2.75
N GLY A 82 2.63 -8.43 1.60
CA GLY A 82 1.31 -8.82 1.14
C GLY A 82 1.28 -9.09 -0.35
N ILE A 83 0.80 -10.27 -0.75
CA ILE A 83 0.56 -10.62 -2.15
C ILE A 83 -0.94 -10.86 -2.36
N GLY A 84 -1.56 -10.01 -3.17
CA GLY A 84 -2.90 -10.18 -3.69
C GLY A 84 -2.88 -11.16 -4.86
N HIS A 85 -3.88 -12.03 -4.92
CA HIS A 85 -4.05 -13.00 -6.00
C HIS A 85 -5.42 -12.81 -6.65
N GLY A 86 -5.67 -13.42 -7.80
CA GLY A 86 -7.00 -13.41 -8.41
C GLY A 86 -7.11 -12.66 -9.72
N SER A 87 -8.17 -12.97 -10.46
CA SER A 87 -8.27 -12.66 -11.88
C SER A 87 -9.05 -11.37 -12.20
N GLY A 88 -9.82 -10.85 -11.25
CA GLY A 88 -10.70 -9.70 -11.43
C GLY A 88 -10.17 -8.41 -10.82
N ASN A 89 -11.09 -7.69 -10.16
CA ASN A 89 -10.87 -6.32 -9.67
C ASN A 89 -10.42 -6.28 -8.20
N ASN A 90 -9.79 -5.17 -7.82
CA ASN A 90 -9.48 -4.83 -6.43
C ASN A 90 -8.63 -5.89 -5.70
N ASN A 91 -7.72 -6.55 -6.40
CA ASN A 91 -6.76 -7.46 -5.77
C ASN A 91 -5.58 -6.65 -5.25
N GLN A 92 -5.34 -6.72 -3.95
CA GLN A 92 -4.39 -5.83 -3.27
C GLN A 92 -3.31 -6.64 -2.58
N GLY A 93 -2.06 -6.18 -2.64
CA GLY A 93 -0.99 -6.75 -1.84
C GLY A 93 -1.26 -6.52 -0.35
N ILE A 94 -1.26 -5.24 0.03
CA ILE A 94 -1.53 -4.79 1.40
C ILE A 94 -2.68 -3.79 1.39
N SER A 95 -3.61 -3.94 2.32
CA SER A 95 -4.76 -3.06 2.51
C SER A 95 -4.85 -2.54 3.95
N PHE A 96 -4.67 -1.24 4.13
CA PHE A 96 -4.89 -0.52 5.37
C PHE A 96 -6.22 0.22 5.29
N THR A 97 -7.21 -0.21 6.06
CA THR A 97 -8.50 0.49 6.16
C THR A 97 -8.71 0.95 7.59
N ARG A 98 -8.49 2.24 7.85
CA ARG A 98 -8.50 2.83 9.21
C ARG A 98 -7.53 2.10 10.15
N ALA A 99 -6.38 1.70 9.62
CA ALA A 99 -5.35 1.01 10.40
C ALA A 99 -4.37 2.01 11.01
N THR A 100 -3.77 1.66 12.14
CA THR A 100 -2.69 2.44 12.78
C THR A 100 -1.44 1.57 12.94
N LEU A 101 -0.31 2.03 12.43
CA LEU A 101 0.99 1.38 12.60
C LEU A 101 1.93 2.34 13.31
N THR A 102 2.55 1.89 14.39
CA THR A 102 3.52 2.69 15.14
C THR A 102 4.74 1.84 15.48
N ALA A 103 5.90 2.20 14.94
CA ALA A 103 7.17 1.58 15.28
C ALA A 103 8.08 2.60 15.97
N SER A 104 8.82 2.20 17.00
CA SER A 104 9.95 3.02 17.48
C SER A 104 11.14 2.99 16.53
N GLY A 105 11.28 1.92 15.75
CA GLY A 105 12.21 1.82 14.64
C GLY A 105 11.56 2.15 13.29
N ASN A 106 11.95 1.42 12.26
CA ASN A 106 11.52 1.59 10.89
C ASN A 106 10.15 0.96 10.64
N VAL A 107 9.45 1.45 9.62
CA VAL A 107 8.30 0.75 9.03
C VAL A 107 8.61 0.41 7.59
N THR A 108 8.55 -0.88 7.26
CA THR A 108 8.74 -1.40 5.91
C THR A 108 7.50 -2.13 5.43
N ALA A 109 7.09 -1.89 4.18
CA ALA A 109 5.99 -2.64 3.57
C ALA A 109 6.25 -2.94 2.09
N ASN A 110 6.03 -4.19 1.69
CA ASN A 110 6.06 -4.62 0.31
C ASN A 110 4.71 -5.23 -0.08
N GLY A 111 3.96 -4.51 -0.91
CA GLY A 111 2.67 -4.93 -1.41
C GLY A 111 2.69 -5.21 -2.91
N GLN A 112 2.30 -6.42 -3.29
CA GLN A 112 2.09 -6.79 -4.68
C GLN A 112 0.62 -7.15 -4.93
N GLY A 113 -0.06 -6.39 -5.79
CA GLY A 113 -1.36 -6.78 -6.34
C GLY A 113 -1.24 -7.94 -7.32
N SER A 114 -2.36 -8.41 -7.87
CA SER A 114 -2.34 -9.66 -8.63
C SER A 114 -1.68 -9.53 -10.00
N ALA A 115 -0.60 -10.28 -10.21
CA ALA A 115 0.05 -10.43 -11.52
C ALA A 115 -0.85 -11.11 -12.58
N ASN A 116 -1.92 -11.77 -12.15
CA ASN A 116 -2.85 -12.47 -13.04
C ASN A 116 -4.19 -11.74 -13.20
N ALA A 117 -4.35 -10.56 -12.59
CA ALA A 117 -5.57 -9.79 -12.73
C ALA A 117 -5.71 -9.27 -14.16
N LEU A 118 -6.93 -9.37 -14.69
CA LEU A 118 -7.39 -8.72 -15.91
C LEU A 118 -8.38 -7.58 -15.58
N GLY A 119 -8.80 -7.49 -14.33
CA GLY A 119 -9.77 -6.51 -13.85
C GLY A 119 -9.18 -5.15 -13.49
N LEU A 120 -10.01 -4.30 -12.89
CA LEU A 120 -9.72 -2.90 -12.59
C LEU A 120 -9.22 -2.72 -11.14
N ASN A 121 -8.56 -1.59 -10.88
CA ASN A 121 -8.26 -1.07 -9.55
C ASN A 121 -7.44 -2.02 -8.66
N ASN A 122 -6.48 -2.73 -9.24
CA ASN A 122 -5.55 -3.53 -8.44
C ASN A 122 -4.48 -2.63 -7.85
N SER A 123 -3.99 -2.99 -6.66
CA SER A 123 -2.98 -2.16 -5.99
C SER A 123 -1.91 -2.96 -5.27
N GLY A 124 -0.69 -2.42 -5.24
CA GLY A 124 0.33 -2.97 -4.36
C GLY A 124 -0.02 -2.70 -2.91
N ILE A 125 -0.14 -1.42 -2.58
CA ILE A 125 -0.55 -0.94 -1.27
C ILE A 125 -1.75 0.00 -1.40
N TYR A 126 -2.81 -0.29 -0.67
CA TYR A 126 -3.97 0.59 -0.56
C TYR A 126 -4.15 1.04 0.89
N GLY A 127 -4.12 2.34 1.13
CA GLY A 127 -4.38 2.98 2.41
C GLY A 127 -5.62 3.87 2.35
N SER A 128 -6.57 3.65 3.24
CA SER A 128 -7.75 4.49 3.42
C SER A 128 -7.81 4.94 4.88
N THR A 129 -7.57 6.23 5.12
CA THR A 129 -7.50 6.84 6.46
C THR A 129 -6.55 6.09 7.40
N ALA A 130 -5.46 5.54 6.85
CA ALA A 130 -4.44 4.83 7.60
C ALA A 130 -3.48 5.82 8.25
N VAL A 131 -2.98 5.50 9.44
CA VAL A 131 -1.95 6.27 10.13
C VAL A 131 -0.73 5.36 10.24
N ILE A 132 0.40 5.77 9.66
CA ILE A 132 1.65 5.04 9.70
C ILE A 132 2.72 5.97 10.27
N ALA A 133 3.29 5.59 11.41
CA ALA A 133 4.31 6.34 12.11
C ALA A 133 5.56 5.47 12.33
N ALA A 134 6.67 5.88 11.71
CA ALA A 134 7.99 5.31 11.91
C ALA A 134 8.82 6.24 12.80
N GLY A 135 9.33 5.69 13.90
CA GLY A 135 10.31 6.34 14.76
C GLY A 135 11.70 6.44 14.12
N GLY A 136 11.94 5.70 13.03
CA GLY A 136 13.05 5.84 12.09
C GLY A 136 12.56 6.09 10.65
N ASP A 137 13.00 5.27 9.70
CA ASP A 137 12.66 5.38 8.28
C ASP A 137 11.31 4.73 7.95
N LEU A 138 10.61 5.29 6.95
CA LEU A 138 9.42 4.70 6.36
C LEU A 138 9.71 4.29 4.92
N SER A 139 9.66 2.98 4.62
CA SER A 139 9.91 2.43 3.28
C SER A 139 8.73 1.60 2.78
N LEU A 140 8.03 2.09 1.76
CA LEU A 140 6.87 1.42 1.18
C LEU A 140 7.10 1.15 -0.31
N VAL A 141 6.93 -0.11 -0.71
CA VAL A 141 7.02 -0.55 -2.10
C VAL A 141 5.68 -1.16 -2.51
N GLY A 142 5.06 -0.60 -3.53
CA GLY A 142 3.77 -1.06 -4.03
C GLY A 142 3.80 -1.33 -5.53
N VAL A 143 3.45 -2.56 -5.93
CA VAL A 143 3.29 -2.96 -7.33
C VAL A 143 1.86 -3.38 -7.59
N SER A 144 1.16 -2.74 -8.55
CA SER A 144 -0.28 -2.95 -8.73
C SER A 144 -0.69 -4.34 -9.23
N GLY A 145 0.18 -5.02 -9.96
CA GLY A 145 -0.20 -6.19 -10.75
C GLY A 145 -0.91 -5.81 -12.06
N ASN A 146 -1.18 -6.78 -12.92
CA ASN A 146 -1.40 -6.61 -14.37
C ASN A 146 -2.82 -6.22 -14.82
N GLY A 147 -3.59 -5.53 -13.99
CA GLY A 147 -4.98 -5.19 -14.31
C GLY A 147 -5.16 -4.27 -15.53
N SER A 148 -6.40 -4.00 -15.88
CA SER A 148 -6.76 -3.30 -17.13
C SER A 148 -7.04 -1.79 -17.02
N SER A 149 -7.28 -1.21 -15.85
CA SER A 149 -7.36 0.26 -15.65
C SER A 149 -7.42 0.58 -14.17
N GLY A 150 -7.08 1.82 -13.81
CA GLY A 150 -7.15 2.30 -12.43
C GLY A 150 -6.17 1.60 -11.50
N ASN A 151 -5.15 0.91 -12.06
CA ASN A 151 -4.21 0.16 -11.24
C ASN A 151 -3.22 1.12 -10.62
N GLU A 152 -2.91 0.89 -9.34
CA GLU A 152 -2.11 1.83 -8.57
C GLU A 152 -1.00 1.10 -7.84
N GLY A 153 0.26 1.48 -8.05
CA GLY A 153 1.35 0.91 -7.25
C GLY A 153 1.05 1.12 -5.77
N MET A 154 0.76 2.37 -5.41
CA MET A 154 0.25 2.74 -4.11
C MET A 154 -0.90 3.75 -4.21
N ARG A 155 -1.85 3.67 -3.29
CA ARG A 155 -2.90 4.67 -3.13
C ARG A 155 -3.16 4.98 -1.66
N PHE A 156 -3.12 6.25 -1.31
CA PHE A 156 -3.50 6.75 0.01
C PHE A 156 -4.64 7.75 -0.09
N VAL A 157 -5.76 7.43 0.57
CA VAL A 157 -6.96 8.25 0.63
C VAL A 157 -7.23 8.66 2.07
N GLY A 158 -6.87 9.89 2.43
CA GLY A 158 -6.85 10.34 3.82
C GLY A 158 -5.69 9.73 4.61
N GLY A 159 -5.64 10.06 5.90
CA GLY A 159 -4.66 9.49 6.82
C GLY A 159 -3.30 10.21 6.76
N SER A 160 -2.30 9.61 7.42
CA SER A 160 -0.97 10.20 7.54
C SER A 160 0.13 9.16 7.44
N LEU A 161 1.21 9.55 6.76
CA LEU A 161 2.48 8.84 6.64
C LEU A 161 3.53 9.74 7.31
N THR A 162 4.13 9.25 8.40
CA THR A 162 5.07 10.03 9.20
C THR A 162 6.33 9.21 9.49
N ALA A 163 7.48 9.83 9.30
CA ALA A 163 8.79 9.25 9.60
C ALA A 163 9.67 10.32 10.26
N THR A 164 10.39 9.98 11.32
CA THR A 164 11.42 10.89 11.86
C THR A 164 12.68 10.87 10.97
N GLY A 165 12.95 9.72 10.33
CA GLY A 165 13.98 9.50 9.33
C GLY A 165 13.48 9.73 7.92
N ALA A 166 14.13 9.10 6.95
CA ALA A 166 13.78 9.24 5.54
C ALA A 166 12.45 8.55 5.22
N MET A 167 11.69 9.14 4.30
CA MET A 167 10.52 8.51 3.70
C MET A 167 10.84 8.08 2.27
N THR A 168 10.84 6.77 2.02
CA THR A 168 11.04 6.18 0.69
C THR A 168 9.74 5.51 0.23
N LEU A 169 9.11 6.05 -0.81
CA LEU A 169 7.88 5.51 -1.39
C LEU A 169 8.15 5.13 -2.85
N ALA A 170 8.03 3.86 -3.21
CA ALA A 170 8.21 3.38 -4.58
C ALA A 170 6.93 2.69 -5.06
N GLY A 171 6.18 3.35 -5.95
CA GLY A 171 4.93 2.83 -6.50
C GLY A 171 5.03 2.57 -7.99
N THR A 172 4.77 1.34 -8.42
CA THR A 172 4.73 0.96 -9.82
C THR A 172 3.37 0.42 -10.18
N SER A 173 2.69 1.06 -11.12
CA SER A 173 1.56 0.43 -11.79
C SER A 173 2.05 -0.39 -12.98
N THR A 174 1.70 -1.68 -12.99
CA THR A 174 1.95 -2.55 -14.13
C THR A 174 0.65 -2.79 -14.87
N THR A 175 0.67 -2.77 -16.19
CA THR A 175 -0.49 -3.07 -17.03
C THR A 175 -0.03 -3.83 -18.26
N ASN A 176 -0.78 -4.85 -18.64
CA ASN A 176 -0.41 -5.75 -19.74
C ASN A 176 -1.23 -5.54 -21.02
N SER A 177 -2.10 -4.53 -21.08
CA SER A 177 -2.96 -4.27 -22.25
C SER A 177 -2.87 -2.81 -22.68
N LEU A 178 -3.06 -2.56 -23.98
CA LEU A 178 -2.83 -1.25 -24.62
C LEU A 178 -4.11 -0.61 -25.14
N ILE A 179 -5.28 -1.25 -24.98
CA ILE A 179 -6.54 -0.79 -25.56
C ILE A 179 -7.53 -0.43 -24.45
N GLY A 180 -7.99 0.83 -24.44
CA GLY A 180 -9.05 1.31 -23.56
C GLY A 180 -8.65 1.52 -22.09
N ILE A 181 -7.35 1.48 -21.80
CA ILE A 181 -6.80 1.49 -20.45
C ILE A 181 -6.49 2.90 -19.99
N LYS A 182 -6.99 3.28 -18.81
CA LYS A 182 -6.80 4.61 -18.26
C LYS A 182 -6.51 4.62 -16.77
N ASN A 183 -6.00 5.73 -16.28
CA ASN A 183 -5.86 6.04 -14.86
C ASN A 183 -4.91 5.09 -14.11
N ASN A 184 -3.87 4.58 -14.77
CA ASN A 184 -2.85 3.79 -14.08
C ASN A 184 -1.81 4.72 -13.49
N THR A 185 -1.62 4.61 -12.18
CA THR A 185 -0.80 5.56 -11.45
C THR A 185 0.25 4.85 -10.61
N GLY A 186 1.49 5.33 -10.61
CA GLY A 186 2.51 4.79 -9.69
C GLY A 186 2.10 5.00 -8.24
N ILE A 187 1.89 6.27 -7.85
CA ILE A 187 1.44 6.65 -6.50
C ILE A 187 0.31 7.68 -6.57
N THR A 188 -0.81 7.40 -5.89
CA THR A 188 -1.91 8.36 -5.73
C THR A 188 -2.02 8.81 -4.28
N PHE A 189 -2.01 10.13 -4.04
CA PHE A 189 -2.37 10.77 -2.78
C PHE A 189 -3.68 11.55 -2.91
N THR A 190 -4.59 11.33 -1.98
CA THR A 190 -5.86 12.07 -1.92
C THR A 190 -6.16 12.41 -0.48
N ARG A 191 -6.03 13.68 -0.09
CA ARG A 191 -6.17 14.14 1.31
C ARG A 191 -5.19 13.46 2.29
N ALA A 192 -4.05 12.97 1.80
CA ALA A 192 -3.05 12.35 2.66
C ALA A 192 -2.14 13.42 3.27
N ARG A 193 -1.67 13.20 4.51
CA ARG A 193 -0.57 13.96 5.09
C ARG A 193 0.72 13.16 5.00
N LEU A 194 1.78 13.76 4.50
CA LEU A 194 3.13 13.20 4.47
C LEU A 194 4.05 14.09 5.29
N GLU A 195 4.86 13.50 6.16
CA GLU A 195 5.86 14.20 6.95
C GLU A 195 7.08 13.31 7.13
N SER A 196 8.26 13.81 6.78
CA SER A 196 9.51 13.05 6.87
C SER A 196 10.68 13.86 7.42
N GLY A 197 11.71 13.15 7.87
CA GLY A 197 13.07 13.66 7.99
C GLY A 197 13.77 13.80 6.64
N ILE A 198 15.07 14.09 6.70
CA ILE A 198 15.95 14.33 5.53
C ILE A 198 16.19 13.06 4.71
N GLY A 199 16.48 13.23 3.41
CA GLY A 199 16.88 12.13 2.53
C GLY A 199 15.71 11.31 1.95
N SER A 200 14.52 11.88 1.93
CA SER A 200 13.32 11.24 1.38
C SER A 200 13.33 11.13 -0.13
N SER A 201 12.65 10.11 -0.65
CA SER A 201 12.45 9.90 -2.08
C SER A 201 11.10 9.26 -2.35
N ILE A 202 10.30 9.89 -3.20
CA ILE A 202 8.98 9.42 -3.59
C ILE A 202 9.01 9.22 -5.10
N SER A 203 9.01 7.97 -5.53
CA SER A 203 9.09 7.57 -6.93
C SER A 203 7.83 6.85 -7.37
N GLY A 204 7.16 7.35 -8.42
CA GLY A 204 5.96 6.75 -8.99
C GLY A 204 6.13 6.46 -10.48
N ILE A 205 5.87 5.22 -10.89
CA ILE A 205 5.87 4.79 -12.29
C ILE A 205 4.44 4.40 -12.69
N GLY A 206 3.85 5.17 -13.60
CA GLY A 206 2.53 4.90 -14.18
C GLY A 206 2.56 3.73 -15.15
N GLY A 207 1.46 2.98 -15.18
CA GLY A 207 1.28 1.86 -16.10
C GLY A 207 0.95 2.34 -17.51
N ALA A 208 1.23 1.51 -18.52
CA ALA A 208 0.83 1.78 -19.89
C ALA A 208 -0.69 1.98 -20.04
N GLY A 209 -1.10 2.66 -21.10
CA GLY A 209 -2.51 2.86 -21.43
C GLY A 209 -2.71 3.93 -22.47
N THR A 210 -3.98 4.31 -22.67
CA THR A 210 -4.38 5.29 -23.67
C THR A 210 -4.63 6.67 -23.08
N GLN A 211 -4.96 6.80 -21.79
CA GLN A 211 -5.31 8.10 -21.18
C GLN A 211 -4.97 8.20 -19.68
N ASN A 212 -4.62 9.41 -19.24
CA ASN A 212 -4.53 9.82 -17.83
C ASN A 212 -3.68 8.90 -16.94
N ASN A 213 -2.55 8.41 -17.44
CA ASN A 213 -1.64 7.59 -16.63
C ASN A 213 -0.63 8.50 -15.96
N HIS A 214 -0.37 8.30 -14.67
CA HIS A 214 0.47 9.24 -13.90
C HIS A 214 1.63 8.53 -13.22
N GLY A 215 2.78 9.19 -13.12
CA GLY A 215 3.82 8.73 -12.21
C GLY A 215 3.32 8.87 -10.78
N ILE A 216 3.07 10.12 -10.39
CA ILE A 216 2.52 10.51 -9.09
C ILE A 216 1.33 11.45 -9.30
N LEU A 217 0.22 11.19 -8.63
CA LEU A 217 -0.98 12.03 -8.64
C LEU A 217 -1.32 12.47 -7.21
N ALA A 218 -1.41 13.77 -6.95
CA ALA A 218 -1.78 14.32 -5.64
C ALA A 218 -2.93 15.33 -5.71
N ASP A 219 -3.98 15.16 -4.90
CA ASP A 219 -5.07 16.16 -4.82
C ASP A 219 -4.69 17.41 -3.99
N ARG A 220 -5.44 18.50 -4.15
CA ARG A 220 -5.21 19.80 -3.45
C ARG A 220 -5.35 19.80 -1.95
N ARG A 221 -5.70 18.66 -1.36
CA ARG A 221 -5.83 18.51 0.08
C ARG A 221 -4.75 17.59 0.63
N THR A 222 -3.85 17.12 -0.22
CA THR A 222 -2.64 16.42 0.22
C THR A 222 -1.71 17.46 0.83
N THR A 223 -1.23 17.19 2.03
CA THR A 223 -0.31 18.08 2.77
C THR A 223 1.05 17.41 2.85
N ILE A 224 2.09 18.16 2.48
CA ILE A 224 3.48 17.72 2.52
C ILE A 224 4.19 18.58 3.56
N ALA A 225 4.85 17.96 4.52
CA ALA A 225 5.50 18.65 5.64
C ALA A 225 6.86 18.03 5.97
N GLY A 226 7.57 18.63 6.92
CA GLY A 226 8.88 18.18 7.35
C GLY A 226 9.96 18.58 6.35
N SER A 227 10.82 17.63 5.99
CA SER A 227 11.92 17.87 5.05
C SER A 227 11.56 17.53 3.60
N LEU A 228 10.32 17.10 3.31
CA LEU A 228 9.87 16.81 1.96
C LEU A 228 9.79 18.09 1.11
N GLY A 229 10.58 18.14 0.05
CA GLY A 229 10.51 19.15 -1.00
C GLY A 229 9.98 18.58 -2.31
N ILE A 230 9.64 19.45 -3.26
CA ILE A 230 9.21 19.02 -4.60
C ILE A 230 10.27 18.19 -5.34
N GLY A 231 11.56 18.41 -5.03
CA GLY A 231 12.68 17.66 -5.61
C GLY A 231 12.75 16.20 -5.18
N ASP A 232 12.02 15.82 -4.13
CA ASP A 232 11.96 14.43 -3.65
C ASP A 232 10.96 13.58 -4.45
N PHE A 233 10.13 14.22 -5.29
CA PHE A 233 9.10 13.55 -6.08
C PHE A 233 9.59 13.30 -7.51
N VAL A 234 9.69 12.02 -7.88
CA VAL A 234 10.07 11.57 -9.22
C VAL A 234 8.94 10.76 -9.82
N GLY A 235 8.26 11.34 -10.80
CA GLY A 235 7.23 10.68 -11.56
C GLY A 235 7.74 10.18 -12.91
N THR A 236 7.24 9.04 -13.36
CA THR A 236 7.33 8.62 -14.76
C THR A 236 5.95 8.17 -15.20
N ALA A 237 5.32 8.94 -16.07
CA ALA A 237 3.99 8.65 -16.59
C ALA A 237 4.02 7.44 -17.52
N GLY A 238 2.90 6.73 -17.56
CA GLY A 238 2.66 5.79 -18.65
C GLY A 238 2.28 6.50 -19.95
N SER A 239 2.27 5.75 -21.05
CA SER A 239 1.79 6.26 -22.34
C SER A 239 0.34 6.77 -22.26
N GLY A 240 -0.06 7.66 -23.16
CA GLY A 240 -1.47 8.07 -23.31
C GLY A 240 -1.68 9.58 -23.34
N THR A 241 -2.87 10.01 -23.76
CA THR A 241 -3.25 11.43 -23.72
C THR A 241 -3.58 11.87 -22.30
N GLY A 242 -3.10 13.05 -21.88
CA GLY A 242 -3.32 13.55 -20.52
C GLY A 242 -2.52 12.80 -19.44
N SER A 243 -1.52 12.01 -19.83
CA SER A 243 -0.58 11.39 -18.90
C SER A 243 0.48 12.39 -18.44
N GLU A 244 0.79 12.42 -17.14
CA GLU A 244 1.73 13.37 -16.54
C GLU A 244 2.64 12.68 -15.53
N ASP A 245 3.92 13.06 -15.48
CA ASP A 245 4.86 12.49 -14.52
C ASP A 245 4.43 12.83 -13.09
N LEU A 246 4.16 14.11 -12.85
CA LEU A 246 3.65 14.66 -11.60
C LEU A 246 2.35 15.43 -11.89
N ALA A 247 1.24 14.91 -11.39
CA ALA A 247 -0.08 15.48 -11.59
C ALA A 247 -0.69 16.01 -10.29
N GLY A 248 -1.42 17.12 -10.41
CA GLY A 248 -2.13 17.75 -9.29
C GLY A 248 -1.30 18.81 -8.59
N THR A 249 -1.45 18.94 -7.27
CA THR A 249 -0.86 20.06 -6.51
C THR A 249 0.04 19.57 -5.40
N PHE A 250 1.31 19.94 -5.51
CA PHE A 250 2.35 19.68 -4.53
C PHE A 250 2.74 21.03 -3.91
N PHE A 251 2.04 21.44 -2.87
CA PHE A 251 2.41 22.62 -2.09
C PHE A 251 2.79 22.16 -0.68
N PRO A 252 3.96 22.55 -0.16
CA PRO A 252 4.25 22.45 1.26
C PRO A 252 3.32 23.37 2.09
#